data_AF-A0A3C0ZXC8-F1
#
_entry.id   AF-A0A3C0ZXC8-F1
#
_cell.length_a   1.000
_cell.length_b   1.000
_cell.length_c   1.000
_cell.angle_alpha   90.00
_cell.angle_beta   90.00
_cell.angle_gamma   90.00
#
_symmetry.space_group_name_H-M   'P 1'
#
loop_
_entity.id
_entity.type
_entity.pdbx_description
1 polymer ?
#
loop_
_entity_poly.entity_id
_entity_poly.type
_entity_poly.pdbx_seq_one_letter_code
_entity_poly.pdbx_strand_id
1 'polypeptide(L)'
;ADSGYLTRRMVDVSQELIIREIDCCEGKEAVPGMSVKAFMDGRETIEGLQDRITGRVSCEDIYDNDGSLIVKKNHMITPKRASRIIAKGATRVKIRTILTCRSHSGICAKCYG
;
A
#
# COMPACT_ATOMS: atom_id res chain seq x y z
N ALA A 1 18.77 -2.79 -28.03
CA ALA A 1 17.53 -3.26 -28.67
C ALA A 1 16.56 -3.93 -27.66
N ASP A 2 16.96 -4.09 -26.40
CA ASP A 2 16.24 -4.87 -25.40
C ASP A 2 15.06 -4.15 -24.72
N SER A 3 15.11 -2.82 -24.64
CA SER A 3 14.08 -2.05 -23.92
C SER A 3 12.68 -2.23 -24.53
N GLY A 4 12.56 -2.29 -25.86
CA GLY A 4 11.27 -2.50 -26.54
C GLY A 4 10.70 -3.90 -26.32
N TYR A 5 11.58 -4.91 -26.25
CA TYR A 5 11.19 -6.29 -26.00
C TYR A 5 10.64 -6.49 -24.58
N LEU A 6 11.33 -5.93 -23.58
CA LEU A 6 10.89 -5.98 -22.19
C LEU A 6 9.57 -5.23 -22.01
N THR A 7 9.46 -4.02 -22.55
CA THR A 7 8.21 -3.23 -22.48
C THR A 7 7.03 -3.99 -23.07
N ARG A 8 7.19 -4.61 -24.25
CA ARG A 8 6.12 -5.42 -24.86
C ARG A 8 5.70 -6.57 -23.96
N ARG A 9 6.67 -7.32 -23.41
CA ARG A 9 6.37 -8.43 -22.48
C ARG A 9 5.66 -7.98 -21.22
N MET A 10 6.06 -6.84 -20.63
CA MET A 10 5.40 -6.31 -19.44
C MET A 10 3.96 -5.87 -19.75
N VAL A 11 3.71 -5.25 -20.91
CA VAL A 11 2.36 -4.91 -21.33
C VAL A 11 1.53 -6.17 -21.56
N ASP A 12 2.04 -7.14 -22.31
CA ASP A 12 1.32 -8.40 -22.60
C ASP A 12 0.89 -9.14 -21.33
N VAL A 13 1.71 -9.12 -20.26
CA VAL A 13 1.37 -9.76 -18.97
C VAL A 13 0.41 -8.92 -18.12
N SER A 14 0.43 -7.60 -18.25
CA SER A 14 -0.35 -6.69 -17.38
C SER A 14 -1.62 -6.12 -18.01
N GLN A 15 -1.91 -6.43 -19.28
CA GLN A 15 -3.08 -5.92 -20.02
C GLN A 15 -4.41 -6.13 -19.30
N GLU A 16 -4.54 -7.18 -18.49
CA GLU A 16 -5.78 -7.50 -17.77
C GLU A 16 -5.87 -6.86 -16.36
N LEU A 17 -4.84 -6.15 -15.91
CA LEU A 17 -4.81 -5.47 -14.61
C LEU A 17 -5.55 -4.13 -14.66
N ILE A 18 -6.88 -4.20 -14.67
CA ILE A 18 -7.78 -3.04 -14.71
C ILE A 18 -8.42 -2.83 -13.33
N ILE A 19 -8.59 -1.58 -12.90
CA ILE A 19 -9.38 -1.26 -11.70
C ILE A 19 -10.86 -1.48 -12.02
N ARG A 20 -11.47 -2.52 -11.43
CA ARG A 20 -12.87 -2.91 -11.74
C ARG A 20 -13.87 -2.67 -10.61
N GLU A 21 -13.39 -2.50 -9.39
CA GLU A 21 -14.25 -2.27 -8.22
C GLU A 21 -13.57 -1.31 -7.23
N ILE A 22 -14.35 -0.74 -6.31
CA ILE A 22 -13.82 0.22 -5.32
C ILE A 22 -13.09 -0.52 -4.20
N ASP A 23 -13.67 -1.62 -3.68
CA ASP A 23 -13.15 -2.32 -2.52
C ASP A 23 -13.45 -3.83 -2.51
N CYS A 24 -12.44 -4.66 -2.76
CA CYS A 24 -12.58 -6.12 -2.72
C CYS A 24 -12.83 -6.72 -1.33
N CYS A 25 -12.77 -5.89 -0.29
CA CYS A 25 -12.92 -6.27 1.12
C CYS A 25 -14.15 -5.67 1.79
N GLU A 26 -15.03 -5.01 1.04
CA GLU A 26 -16.28 -4.51 1.57
C GLU A 26 -17.11 -5.67 2.16
N GLY A 27 -17.62 -5.48 3.39
CA GLY A 27 -18.35 -6.52 4.12
C GLY A 27 -17.50 -7.68 4.66
N LYS A 28 -16.17 -7.66 4.53
CA LYS A 28 -15.27 -8.71 5.02
C LYS A 28 -14.51 -8.24 6.27
N GLU A 29 -14.36 -9.11 7.26
CA GLU A 29 -13.63 -8.78 8.50
C GLU A 29 -12.13 -8.54 8.26
N ALA A 30 -11.53 -9.38 7.42
CA ALA A 30 -10.09 -9.34 7.15
C ALA A 30 -9.78 -8.52 5.89
N VAL A 31 -9.01 -7.45 6.05
CA VAL A 31 -8.39 -6.72 4.94
C VAL A 31 -6.98 -7.30 4.75
N PRO A 32 -6.74 -8.06 3.66
CA PRO A 32 -5.44 -8.61 3.36
C PRO A 32 -4.46 -7.48 3.01
N GLY A 33 -3.19 -7.69 3.33
CA GLY A 33 -2.16 -6.68 3.14
C GLY A 33 -0.79 -7.18 3.53
N MET A 34 0.20 -6.34 3.31
CA MET A 34 1.61 -6.63 3.57
C MET A 34 2.18 -5.62 4.56
N SER A 35 3.01 -6.10 5.49
CA SER A 35 3.74 -5.24 6.41
C SER A 35 4.94 -4.63 5.69
N VAL A 36 4.96 -3.30 5.60
CA VAL A 36 6.02 -2.54 4.94
C VAL A 36 6.89 -1.84 5.98
N LYS A 37 8.20 -1.81 5.72
CA LYS A 37 9.25 -1.20 6.56
C LYS A 37 10.06 -0.25 5.68
N ALA A 38 10.92 0.58 6.27
CA ALA A 38 11.96 1.26 5.47
C ALA A 38 12.78 0.23 4.67
N PHE A 39 13.14 0.56 3.43
CA PHE A 39 14.01 -0.27 2.60
C PHE A 39 15.45 0.17 2.82
N MET A 40 16.27 -0.75 3.34
CA MET A 40 17.67 -0.51 3.72
C MET A 40 18.58 -1.46 2.96
N ASP A 41 19.72 -0.97 2.50
CA ASP A 41 20.81 -1.77 1.95
C ASP A 41 22.05 -1.60 2.85
N GLY A 42 22.35 -2.65 3.61
CA GLY A 42 23.33 -2.58 4.69
C GLY A 42 22.96 -1.52 5.75
N ARG A 43 23.67 -0.39 5.75
CA ARG A 43 23.45 0.75 6.66
C ARG A 43 22.80 1.95 5.96
N GLU A 44 22.66 1.92 4.65
CA GLU A 44 22.09 3.02 3.87
C GLU A 44 20.57 2.83 3.75
N THR A 45 19.82 3.90 3.97
CA THR A 45 18.37 3.90 3.73
C THR A 45 18.13 4.30 2.29
N ILE A 46 17.72 3.34 1.46
CA ILE A 46 17.38 3.59 0.05
C ILE A 46 16.02 4.27 -0.05
N GLU A 47 15.03 3.79 0.72
CA GLU A 47 13.68 4.33 0.69
C GLU A 47 13.07 4.37 2.10
N GLY A 48 12.67 5.56 2.54
CA GLY A 48 12.08 5.77 3.85
C GLY A 48 10.70 5.13 3.99
N LEU A 49 10.30 4.79 5.22
CA LEU A 49 8.95 4.25 5.46
C LEU A 49 7.86 5.25 5.03
N GLN A 50 8.10 6.56 5.17
CA GLN A 50 7.14 7.61 4.79
C GLN A 50 6.74 7.51 3.31
N ASP A 51 7.73 7.40 2.43
CA ASP A 51 7.51 7.38 0.99
C ASP A 51 6.79 6.09 0.58
N ARG A 52 7.16 4.97 1.20
CA ARG A 52 6.55 3.66 0.93
C ARG A 52 5.07 3.56 1.33
N ILE A 53 4.65 4.27 2.37
CA ILE A 53 3.26 4.21 2.87
C ILE A 53 2.36 5.32 2.31
N THR A 54 2.94 6.41 1.78
CA THR A 54 2.17 7.54 1.26
C THR A 54 1.37 7.10 0.02
N GLY A 55 0.08 7.45 -0.01
CA GLY A 55 -0.82 7.06 -1.10
C GLY A 55 -1.28 5.60 -1.04
N ARG A 56 -0.97 4.87 0.05
CA ARG A 56 -1.47 3.50 0.27
C ARG A 56 -2.61 3.48 1.25
N VAL A 57 -3.43 2.43 1.22
CA VAL A 57 -4.55 2.25 2.15
C VAL A 57 -4.14 1.38 3.34
N SER A 58 -4.47 1.80 4.56
CA SER A 58 -4.17 1.04 5.79
C SER A 58 -5.05 -0.20 5.94
N CYS A 59 -4.47 -1.32 6.40
CA CYS A 59 -5.22 -2.52 6.77
C CYS A 59 -5.78 -2.48 8.19
N GLU A 60 -5.29 -1.57 9.02
CA GLU A 60 -5.58 -1.48 10.46
C GLU A 60 -5.78 -0.01 10.88
N ASP A 61 -6.40 0.18 12.05
CA ASP A 61 -6.50 1.50 12.67
C ASP A 61 -5.13 1.89 13.22
N ILE A 62 -4.62 3.06 12.81
CA ILE A 62 -3.35 3.60 13.24
C ILE A 62 -3.63 4.78 14.16
N TYR A 63 -3.30 4.60 15.44
CA TYR A 63 -3.41 5.63 16.47
C TYR A 63 -2.07 6.32 16.71
N ASP A 64 -2.11 7.53 17.22
CA ASP A 64 -0.96 8.29 17.71
C ASP A 64 -0.62 7.88 19.17
N ASN A 65 0.44 8.43 19.74
CA ASN A 65 0.87 8.12 21.12
C ASN A 65 -0.12 8.65 22.17
N ASP A 66 -0.83 9.73 21.87
CA ASP A 66 -1.90 10.31 22.69
C ASP A 66 -3.25 9.58 22.54
N GLY A 67 -3.32 8.54 21.69
CA GLY A 67 -4.55 7.79 21.42
C GLY A 67 -5.46 8.40 20.35
N SER A 68 -5.10 9.55 19.75
CA SER A 68 -5.85 10.08 18.61
C SER A 68 -5.70 9.19 17.36
N LEU A 69 -6.80 8.97 16.63
CA LEU A 69 -6.76 8.19 15.39
C LEU A 69 -6.08 8.99 14.27
N ILE A 70 -4.97 8.49 13.74
CA ILE A 70 -4.27 9.09 12.59
C ILE A 70 -4.93 8.62 11.29
N VAL A 71 -5.10 7.30 11.14
CA VAL A 71 -5.67 6.67 9.94
C VAL A 71 -6.59 5.54 10.37
N LYS A 72 -7.85 5.60 9.92
CA LYS A 72 -8.78 4.50 10.11
C LYS A 72 -8.42 3.34 9.18
N LYS A 73 -8.69 2.11 9.60
CA LYS A 73 -8.69 0.91 8.75
C LYS A 73 -9.42 1.23 7.45
N ASN A 74 -8.86 0.76 6.36
CA ASN A 74 -9.42 0.90 5.02
C ASN A 74 -9.46 2.35 4.48
N HIS A 75 -8.65 3.25 5.04
CA HIS A 75 -8.49 4.61 4.56
C HIS A 75 -7.07 4.86 4.03
N MET A 76 -6.98 5.78 3.07
CA MET A 76 -5.73 6.20 2.46
C MET A 76 -4.85 6.97 3.46
N ILE A 77 -3.56 6.64 3.43
CA ILE A 77 -2.49 7.32 4.13
C ILE A 77 -2.06 8.51 3.26
N THR A 78 -2.60 9.68 3.56
CA THR A 78 -2.20 10.93 2.90
C THR A 78 -0.81 11.38 3.37
N PRO A 79 -0.11 12.29 2.66
CA PRO A 79 1.20 12.78 3.07
C PRO A 79 1.24 13.28 4.52
N LYS A 80 0.21 14.04 4.94
CA LYS A 80 0.08 14.53 6.33
C LYS A 80 -0.05 13.38 7.34
N ARG A 81 -0.80 12.33 7.01
CA ARG A 81 -0.95 11.13 7.85
C ARG A 81 0.36 10.36 7.92
N ALA A 82 1.06 10.19 6.80
CA ALA A 82 2.35 9.51 6.74
C ALA A 82 3.38 10.18 7.65
N SER A 83 3.51 11.51 7.60
CA SER A 83 4.43 12.25 8.49
C SER A 83 4.10 12.05 9.97
N ARG A 84 2.80 12.00 10.34
CA ARG A 84 2.39 11.69 11.73
C ARG A 84 2.76 10.27 12.15
N ILE A 85 2.57 9.28 11.26
CA ILE A 85 2.93 7.89 11.53
C ILE A 85 4.44 7.75 11.81
N ILE A 86 5.27 8.48 11.07
CA ILE A 86 6.72 8.51 11.29
C ILE A 86 7.08 9.25 12.58
N ALA A 87 6.45 10.40 12.86
CA ALA A 87 6.67 11.17 14.08
C ALA A 87 6.36 10.36 15.36
N LYS A 88 5.39 9.45 15.29
CA LYS A 88 5.09 8.49 16.37
C LYS A 88 6.23 7.49 16.63
N GLY A 89 7.12 7.26 15.65
CA GLY A 89 8.17 6.25 15.70
C GLY A 89 7.73 4.88 15.17
N ALA A 90 6.72 4.81 14.31
CA ALA A 90 6.30 3.54 13.71
C ALA A 90 7.42 2.98 12.80
N THR A 91 7.81 1.73 13.02
CA THR A 91 8.86 1.05 12.24
C THR A 91 8.30 0.18 11.11
N ARG A 92 7.02 -0.18 11.20
CA ARG A 92 6.30 -1.02 10.25
C ARG A 92 4.84 -0.61 10.19
N VAL A 93 4.23 -0.71 9.01
CA VAL A 93 2.79 -0.44 8.81
C VAL A 93 2.22 -1.52 7.91
N LYS A 94 1.03 -2.03 8.22
CA LYS A 94 0.32 -2.98 7.37
C LYS A 94 -0.55 -2.23 6.35
N ILE A 95 -0.19 -2.33 5.08
CA ILE A 95 -0.89 -1.66 3.97
C ILE A 95 -1.54 -2.66 3.01
N ARG A 96 -2.57 -2.23 2.31
CA ARG A 96 -3.15 -2.97 1.19
C ARG A 96 -2.19 -2.93 0.00
N THR A 97 -2.13 -4.02 -0.74
CA THR A 97 -1.31 -4.13 -1.96
C THR A 97 -2.06 -4.87 -3.06
N ILE A 98 -1.65 -4.65 -4.32
CA ILE A 98 -2.20 -5.39 -5.47
C ILE A 98 -1.96 -6.91 -5.35
N LEU A 99 -0.84 -7.33 -4.76
CA LEU A 99 -0.47 -8.75 -4.59
C LEU A 99 -1.38 -9.50 -3.62
N THR A 100 -2.06 -8.76 -2.74
CA THR A 100 -2.96 -9.32 -1.73
C THR A 100 -4.42 -9.02 -2.04
N CYS A 101 -4.70 -8.48 -3.23
CA CYS A 101 -6.05 -8.15 -3.67
C CYS A 101 -6.92 -9.41 -3.80
N ARG A 102 -8.18 -9.30 -3.42
CA ARG A 102 -9.19 -10.37 -3.50
C ARG A 102 -10.25 -10.12 -4.56
N SER A 103 -10.00 -9.20 -5.49
CA SER A 103 -10.86 -8.99 -6.65
C SER A 103 -10.83 -10.26 -7.51
N HIS A 104 -12.00 -10.70 -7.99
CA HIS A 104 -12.07 -11.90 -8.82
C HIS A 104 -11.44 -11.67 -10.21
N SER A 105 -11.57 -10.46 -10.75
CA SER A 105 -10.96 -10.05 -12.02
C SER A 105 -10.48 -8.60 -11.90
N GLY A 106 -9.26 -8.34 -12.38
CA GLY A 106 -8.59 -7.05 -12.21
C GLY A 106 -8.17 -6.79 -10.76
N ILE A 107 -8.21 -5.51 -10.36
CA ILE A 107 -7.87 -5.06 -9.00
C ILE A 107 -8.91 -4.08 -8.48
N CYS A 108 -9.01 -3.93 -7.15
CA CYS A 108 -9.81 -2.85 -6.56
C CYS A 108 -9.00 -1.57 -6.34
N ALA A 109 -9.68 -0.43 -6.37
CA ALA A 109 -9.06 0.89 -6.20
C ALA A 109 -8.27 0.99 -4.89
N LYS A 110 -8.81 0.49 -3.78
CA LYS A 110 -8.15 0.58 -2.47
C LYS A 110 -6.92 -0.32 -2.30
N CYS A 111 -6.80 -1.40 -3.07
CA CYS A 111 -5.58 -2.23 -3.07
C CYS A 111 -4.49 -1.65 -3.96
N TYR A 112 -4.87 -0.87 -4.96
CA TYR A 112 -3.94 -0.13 -5.80
C TYR A 112 -3.27 1.00 -4.99
N GLY A 113 -4.08 1.79 -4.27
CA GLY A 113 -3.60 2.93 -3.49
C GLY A 113 -4.59 4.07 -3.59
#